data_AF-A0A9C6X984-F1
#
_entry.id   AF-A0A9C6X984-F1
#
_cell.length_a   1.000
_cell.length_b   1.000
_cell.length_c   1.000
_cell.angle_alpha   90.00
_cell.angle_beta   90.00
_cell.angle_gamma   90.00
#
_symmetry.space_group_name_H-M   'P 1'
#
loop_
_entity.id
_entity.type
_entity.pdbx_description
1 polymer ?
#
loop_
_entity_poly.entity_id
_entity_poly.type
_entity_poly.pdbx_seq_one_letter_code
_entity_poly.pdbx_strand_id
1 'polypeptide(L)'
;MPFMSDYWKFLGNSLYGSFLSRPRKYRNIVLCKTKKEFLKHTRKPSYKNFRIFAQNFCAVECLKKEVTLSQPIFVSSFVLDHSKLHLTKLFWELKSHFSTEKGKNLQTLQFDTDSLIIKVTTEELEKDLMKLSHLFDFSSLPEWHALYDASRKKVPGLLKIELGGRVITEMVAVKSKVYAIRHLPWKKPTHLGVDGVDVPPVPARSGPTRAGVTSPAAADTQLTREEREREGGQEEEQEGWGVMRRCKGIPSSTLNKDVAFRDYKNCIFEGFKKEVTFFAIQSDGYYNVHTVQQRKSCLSAFDNKRKILEDGLTTIPFVIDLEGRETNWPEPNDDPGSENLQTLIELMETNAHV
;
A
#
# COMPACT_ATOMS: atom_id res chain seq x y z
N MET A 1 -6.72 -24.15 -11.78
CA MET A 1 -7.81 -23.14 -11.72
C MET A 1 -7.35 -21.69 -11.45
N PRO A 2 -6.27 -21.37 -10.71
CA PRO A 2 -5.88 -19.96 -10.46
C PRO A 2 -5.49 -19.19 -11.72
N PHE A 3 -4.69 -19.80 -12.59
CA PHE A 3 -4.13 -19.16 -13.79
C PHE A 3 -5.18 -18.54 -14.70
N MET A 4 -6.27 -19.25 -15.00
CA MET A 4 -7.26 -18.77 -15.97
C MET A 4 -8.03 -17.55 -15.46
N SER A 5 -8.34 -17.52 -14.16
CA SER A 5 -8.96 -16.35 -13.52
C SER A 5 -8.01 -15.14 -13.57
N ASP A 6 -6.73 -15.35 -13.29
CA ASP A 6 -5.73 -14.27 -13.31
C ASP A 6 -5.47 -13.77 -14.73
N TYR A 7 -5.46 -14.67 -15.72
CA TYR A 7 -5.31 -14.33 -17.13
C TYR A 7 -6.45 -13.42 -17.62
N TRP A 8 -7.71 -13.79 -17.35
CA TRP A 8 -8.85 -12.96 -17.75
C TRP A 8 -8.87 -11.61 -17.06
N LYS A 9 -8.51 -11.57 -15.76
CA LYS A 9 -8.34 -10.31 -15.02
C LYS A 9 -7.23 -9.45 -15.64
N PHE A 10 -6.10 -10.05 -15.99
CA PHE A 10 -5.00 -9.37 -16.63
C PHE A 10 -5.38 -8.82 -18.01
N LEU A 11 -6.11 -9.58 -18.81
CA LEU A 11 -6.55 -9.16 -20.14
C LEU A 11 -7.44 -7.92 -20.07
N GLY A 12 -8.43 -7.92 -19.16
CA GLY A 12 -9.31 -6.77 -18.93
C GLY A 12 -8.54 -5.51 -18.51
N ASN A 13 -7.64 -5.65 -17.53
CA ASN A 13 -6.83 -4.54 -17.02
C ASN A 13 -5.82 -4.02 -18.07
N SER A 14 -5.27 -4.91 -18.88
CA SER A 14 -4.27 -4.58 -19.90
C SER A 14 -4.88 -3.88 -21.09
N LEU A 15 -6.13 -4.19 -21.45
CA LEU A 15 -6.87 -3.49 -22.49
C LEU A 15 -7.01 -2.01 -22.15
N TYR A 16 -7.45 -1.68 -20.92
CA TYR A 16 -7.47 -0.32 -20.42
C TYR A 16 -6.09 0.36 -20.51
N GLY A 17 -5.03 -0.32 -20.06
CA GLY A 17 -3.66 0.20 -20.12
C GLY A 17 -3.16 0.45 -21.56
N SER A 18 -3.61 -0.36 -22.52
CA SER A 18 -3.23 -0.24 -23.94
C SER A 18 -3.75 1.05 -24.58
N PHE A 19 -4.96 1.49 -24.18
CA PHE A 19 -5.57 2.73 -24.63
C PHE A 19 -4.85 3.98 -24.08
N LEU A 20 -4.08 3.85 -22.99
CA LEU A 20 -3.21 4.88 -22.42
C LEU A 20 -1.75 4.76 -22.89
N SER A 21 -1.47 3.90 -23.89
CA SER A 21 -0.12 3.75 -24.40
C SER A 21 0.44 5.08 -24.91
N ARG A 22 1.76 5.25 -24.81
CA ARG A 22 2.46 6.50 -25.14
C ARG A 22 3.38 6.31 -26.35
N PRO A 23 2.88 6.39 -27.60
CA PRO A 23 3.68 6.16 -28.81
C PRO A 23 4.91 7.07 -28.94
N ARG A 24 4.87 8.27 -28.36
CA ARG A 24 6.02 9.20 -28.33
C ARG A 24 7.24 8.62 -27.59
N LYS A 25 7.02 7.66 -26.69
CA LYS A 25 8.10 6.93 -26.00
C LYS A 25 8.69 5.80 -26.83
N TYR A 26 8.05 5.37 -27.91
CA TYR A 26 8.55 4.28 -28.75
C TYR A 26 9.82 4.71 -29.49
N ARG A 27 10.67 3.73 -29.76
CA ARG A 27 11.97 3.89 -30.41
C ARG A 27 12.06 2.96 -31.61
N ASN A 28 12.77 3.41 -32.64
CA ASN A 28 13.22 2.54 -33.72
C ASN A 28 14.60 2.00 -33.33
N ILE A 29 14.72 0.68 -33.28
CA ILE A 29 15.97 -0.01 -32.95
C ILE A 29 16.54 -0.56 -34.25
N VAL A 30 17.75 -0.15 -34.58
CA VAL A 30 18.45 -0.63 -35.79
C VAL A 30 19.68 -1.42 -35.36
N LEU A 31 19.76 -2.66 -35.81
CA LEU A 31 20.91 -3.52 -35.59
C LEU A 31 21.98 -3.23 -36.65
N CYS A 32 23.19 -2.91 -36.22
CA CYS A 32 24.33 -2.57 -37.07
C CYS A 32 25.41 -3.64 -36.89
N LYS A 33 25.97 -4.12 -38.00
CA LYS A 33 27.09 -5.09 -38.00
C LYS A 33 28.40 -4.48 -38.46
N THR A 34 28.34 -3.30 -39.08
CA THR A 34 29.51 -2.62 -39.63
C THR A 34 29.64 -1.20 -39.08
N LYS A 35 30.89 -0.70 -39.03
CA LYS A 35 31.18 0.68 -38.65
C LYS A 35 30.45 1.70 -39.53
N LYS A 36 30.28 1.41 -40.83
CA LYS A 36 29.61 2.29 -41.79
C LYS A 36 28.11 2.44 -41.46
N GLU A 37 27.42 1.35 -41.14
CA GLU A 37 26.02 1.38 -40.71
C GLU A 37 25.86 2.14 -39.40
N PHE A 38 26.71 1.85 -38.42
CA PHE A 38 26.68 2.54 -37.13
C PHE A 38 26.79 4.06 -37.30
N LEU A 39 27.82 4.54 -38.01
CA LEU A 39 28.03 5.96 -38.27
C LEU A 39 26.88 6.60 -39.07
N LYS A 40 26.24 5.85 -39.98
CA LYS A 40 25.07 6.35 -40.73
C LYS A 40 23.88 6.62 -39.82
N HIS A 41 23.69 5.84 -38.77
CA HIS A 41 22.55 5.99 -37.85
C HIS A 41 22.82 6.97 -36.71
N THR A 42 24.05 7.07 -36.19
CA THR A 42 24.42 8.02 -35.13
C THR A 42 24.47 9.47 -35.62
N ARG A 43 24.71 9.71 -36.90
CA ARG A 43 24.69 11.06 -37.50
C ARG A 43 23.29 11.64 -37.68
N LYS A 44 22.22 10.86 -37.49
CA LYS A 44 20.86 11.35 -37.66
C LYS A 44 20.44 12.19 -36.44
N PRO A 45 19.69 13.29 -36.60
CA PRO A 45 19.17 14.05 -35.46
C PRO A 45 18.19 13.24 -34.59
N SER A 46 17.64 12.14 -35.14
CA SER A 46 16.81 11.20 -34.38
C SER A 46 17.60 10.27 -33.46
N TYR A 47 18.93 10.24 -33.54
CA TYR A 47 19.76 9.38 -32.71
C TYR A 47 19.54 9.71 -31.22
N LYS A 48 19.45 8.67 -30.39
CA LYS A 48 19.27 8.82 -28.95
C LYS A 48 20.32 8.08 -28.14
N ASN A 49 20.56 6.82 -28.46
CA ASN A 49 21.55 6.01 -27.76
C ASN A 49 22.03 4.85 -28.65
N PHE A 50 23.06 4.13 -28.23
CA PHE A 50 23.44 2.84 -28.81
C PHE A 50 23.88 1.85 -27.75
N ARG A 51 23.85 0.55 -28.08
CA ARG A 51 24.32 -0.53 -27.23
C ARG A 51 25.14 -1.52 -28.04
N ILE A 52 26.34 -1.82 -27.58
CA ILE A 52 27.21 -2.84 -28.17
C ILE A 52 26.84 -4.19 -27.53
N PHE A 53 26.58 -5.20 -28.35
CA PHE A 53 26.30 -6.57 -27.90
C PHE A 53 27.51 -7.49 -28.10
N ALA A 54 28.27 -7.28 -29.18
CA ALA A 54 29.49 -8.00 -29.49
C ALA A 54 30.43 -7.14 -30.35
N GLN A 55 31.64 -7.63 -30.61
CA GLN A 55 32.71 -6.87 -31.28
C GLN A 55 32.30 -6.25 -32.62
N ASN A 56 31.41 -6.89 -33.38
CA ASN A 56 30.87 -6.39 -34.66
C ASN A 56 29.33 -6.36 -34.66
N PHE A 57 28.70 -6.10 -33.51
CA PHE A 57 27.24 -6.08 -33.42
C PHE A 57 26.75 -5.10 -32.36
N CYS A 58 25.99 -4.10 -32.79
CA CYS A 58 25.38 -3.11 -31.90
C CYS A 58 23.96 -2.74 -32.32
N ALA A 59 23.14 -2.32 -31.36
CA ALA A 59 21.86 -1.65 -31.63
C ALA A 59 22.04 -0.13 -31.54
N VAL A 60 21.45 0.61 -32.47
CA VAL A 60 21.30 2.06 -32.39
C VAL A 60 19.83 2.38 -32.17
N GLU A 61 19.55 3.12 -31.11
CA GLU A 61 18.22 3.61 -30.78
C GLU A 61 17.99 4.99 -31.39
N CYS A 62 16.89 5.10 -32.13
CA CYS A 62 16.45 6.35 -32.74
C CYS A 62 15.02 6.69 -32.32
N LEU A 63 14.76 7.99 -32.16
CA LEU A 63 13.42 8.53 -32.09
C LEU A 63 12.66 8.23 -33.39
N LYS A 64 11.35 7.99 -33.28
CA LYS A 64 10.47 7.95 -34.45
C LYS A 64 10.34 9.36 -35.01
N LYS A 65 10.54 9.51 -36.33
CA LYS A 65 10.40 10.80 -37.03
C LYS A 65 8.94 11.26 -37.07
N GLU A 66 8.04 10.31 -37.28
CA GLU A 66 6.60 10.50 -37.31
C GLU A 66 5.95 9.57 -36.29
N VAL A 67 4.94 10.06 -35.58
CA VAL A 67 4.24 9.32 -34.53
C VAL A 67 2.75 9.48 -34.75
N THR A 68 2.07 8.40 -35.13
CA THR A 68 0.61 8.35 -35.19
C THR A 68 0.02 8.20 -33.79
N LEU A 69 -0.88 9.10 -33.43
CA LEU A 69 -1.62 9.07 -32.16
C LEU A 69 -3.02 8.53 -32.43
N SER A 70 -3.16 7.20 -32.47
CA SER A 70 -4.43 6.49 -32.73
C SER A 70 -5.05 5.88 -31.48
N GLN A 71 -4.46 6.10 -30.31
CA GLN A 71 -4.94 5.52 -29.06
C GLN A 71 -6.25 6.20 -28.65
N PRO A 72 -7.29 5.43 -28.29
CA PRO A 72 -8.55 5.97 -27.82
C PRO A 72 -8.43 6.41 -26.34
N ILE A 73 -7.63 7.44 -26.08
CA ILE A 73 -7.34 7.95 -24.72
C ILE A 73 -8.64 8.37 -24.02
N PHE A 74 -9.60 8.92 -24.76
CA PHE A 74 -10.92 9.33 -24.23
C PHE A 74 -11.69 8.16 -23.61
N VAL A 75 -11.62 6.96 -24.20
CA VAL A 75 -12.24 5.74 -23.64
C VAL A 75 -11.61 5.42 -22.29
N SER A 76 -10.29 5.56 -22.16
CA SER A 76 -9.60 5.33 -20.90
C SER A 76 -9.99 6.36 -19.84
N SER A 77 -10.11 7.64 -20.22
CA SER A 77 -10.57 8.68 -19.30
C SER A 77 -11.96 8.32 -18.78
N PHE A 78 -12.88 7.98 -19.68
CA PHE A 78 -14.25 7.59 -19.32
C PHE A 78 -14.28 6.38 -18.37
N VAL A 79 -13.50 5.33 -18.65
CA VAL A 79 -13.41 4.15 -17.78
C VAL A 79 -12.89 4.52 -16.39
N LEU A 80 -11.87 5.38 -16.29
CA LEU A 80 -11.32 5.83 -15.02
C LEU A 80 -12.33 6.67 -14.22
N ASP A 81 -13.00 7.61 -14.90
CA ASP A 81 -13.98 8.48 -14.28
C ASP A 81 -15.21 7.68 -13.81
N HIS A 82 -15.66 6.72 -14.61
CA HIS A 82 -16.75 5.83 -14.24
C HIS A 82 -16.38 4.93 -13.07
N SER A 83 -15.15 4.39 -13.03
CA SER A 83 -14.65 3.59 -11.90
C SER A 83 -14.62 4.40 -10.59
N LYS A 84 -14.13 5.64 -10.63
CA LYS A 84 -14.15 6.55 -9.48
C LYS A 84 -15.57 6.89 -9.04
N LEU A 85 -16.45 7.22 -10.00
CA LEU A 85 -17.85 7.54 -9.72
C LEU A 85 -18.56 6.36 -9.07
N HIS A 86 -18.36 5.15 -9.58
CA HIS A 86 -18.96 3.93 -9.04
C HIS A 86 -18.56 3.71 -7.58
N LEU A 87 -17.26 3.68 -7.26
CA LEU A 87 -16.80 3.51 -5.89
C LEU A 87 -17.28 4.65 -4.96
N THR A 88 -17.31 5.88 -5.48
CA THR A 88 -17.76 7.05 -4.73
C THR A 88 -19.26 6.96 -4.40
N LYS A 89 -20.10 6.50 -5.34
CA LYS A 89 -21.54 6.28 -5.08
C LYS A 89 -21.76 5.23 -3.99
N LEU A 90 -21.09 4.07 -4.11
CA LEU A 90 -21.15 3.00 -3.09
C LEU A 90 -20.74 3.53 -1.71
N PHE A 91 -19.65 4.30 -1.66
CA PHE A 91 -19.17 4.91 -0.42
C PHE A 91 -20.19 5.89 0.19
N TRP A 92 -20.82 6.73 -0.62
CA TRP A 92 -21.81 7.70 -0.11
C TRP A 92 -23.10 7.02 0.34
N GLU A 93 -23.54 5.95 -0.30
CA GLU A 93 -24.66 5.14 0.20
C GLU A 93 -24.34 4.53 1.57
N LEU A 94 -23.15 3.92 1.74
CA LEU A 94 -22.67 3.42 3.03
C LEU A 94 -22.62 4.52 4.08
N LYS A 95 -21.97 5.64 3.76
CA LYS A 95 -21.81 6.77 4.68
C LYS A 95 -23.16 7.34 5.10
N SER A 96 -24.11 7.47 4.19
CA SER A 96 -25.46 7.97 4.48
C SER A 96 -26.20 7.04 5.46
N HIS A 97 -26.11 5.72 5.26
CA HIS A 97 -26.73 4.74 6.15
C HIS A 97 -26.17 4.81 7.58
N PHE A 98 -24.85 4.94 7.72
CA PHE A 98 -24.18 4.92 9.03
C PHE A 98 -23.98 6.30 9.67
N SER A 99 -24.44 7.39 9.06
CA SER A 99 -24.31 8.75 9.62
C SER A 99 -25.65 9.41 9.96
N THR A 100 -26.78 8.85 9.53
CA THR A 100 -28.11 9.45 9.71
C THR A 100 -28.82 8.97 10.98
N GLU A 101 -28.54 7.75 11.44
CA GLU A 101 -29.18 7.18 12.63
C GLU A 101 -28.36 7.44 13.91
N LYS A 102 -29.05 7.80 15.00
CA LYS A 102 -28.43 8.04 16.30
C LYS A 102 -27.73 6.77 16.80
N GLY A 103 -26.47 6.89 17.22
CA GLY A 103 -25.65 5.76 17.69
C GLY A 103 -24.85 5.08 16.58
N LYS A 104 -25.05 5.44 15.30
CA LYS A 104 -24.22 4.96 14.20
C LYS A 104 -23.14 5.96 13.83
N ASN A 105 -21.96 5.44 13.47
CA ASN A 105 -20.89 6.25 12.92
C ASN A 105 -20.06 5.45 11.92
N LEU A 106 -19.62 6.10 10.84
CA LEU A 106 -18.66 5.54 9.90
C LEU A 106 -17.44 6.45 9.82
N GLN A 107 -16.29 5.90 10.19
CA GLN A 107 -14.98 6.53 10.03
C GLN A 107 -14.23 5.83 8.90
N THR A 108 -13.75 6.61 7.93
CA THR A 108 -12.93 6.07 6.84
C THR A 108 -11.47 5.98 7.29
N LEU A 109 -10.90 4.77 7.29
CA LEU A 109 -9.51 4.54 7.65
C LEU A 109 -8.61 4.56 6.41
N GLN A 110 -9.05 3.93 5.33
CA GLN A 110 -8.32 3.89 4.08
C GLN A 110 -9.26 3.83 2.87
N PHE A 111 -8.83 4.51 1.81
CA PHE A 111 -9.47 4.51 0.51
C PHE A 111 -8.36 4.29 -0.55
N ASP A 112 -8.42 3.19 -1.28
CA ASP A 112 -7.55 2.90 -2.43
C ASP A 112 -8.42 2.56 -3.64
N THR A 113 -7.85 2.60 -4.85
CA THR A 113 -8.51 2.53 -6.16
C THR A 113 -9.87 1.81 -6.22
N ASP A 114 -9.95 0.61 -5.65
CA ASP A 114 -11.10 -0.28 -5.64
C ASP A 114 -11.40 -0.89 -4.25
N SER A 115 -10.81 -0.34 -3.17
CA SER A 115 -10.94 -0.90 -1.81
C SER A 115 -11.13 0.18 -0.74
N LEU A 116 -11.91 -0.19 0.27
CA LEU A 116 -12.28 0.67 1.39
C LEU A 116 -12.00 -0.08 2.69
N ILE A 117 -11.36 0.59 3.64
CA ILE A 117 -11.29 0.14 5.02
C ILE A 117 -12.00 1.18 5.87
N ILE A 118 -13.08 0.76 6.49
CA ILE A 118 -13.96 1.61 7.29
C ILE A 118 -14.09 1.03 8.70
N LYS A 119 -14.17 1.91 9.69
CA LYS A 119 -14.58 1.59 11.05
C LYS A 119 -16.05 1.99 11.18
N VAL A 120 -16.90 1.01 11.46
CA VAL A 120 -18.33 1.21 11.66
C VAL A 120 -18.64 0.99 13.14
N THR A 121 -19.32 1.96 13.75
CA THR A 121 -19.93 1.83 15.06
C THR A 121 -21.43 1.68 14.85
N THR A 122 -22.01 0.56 15.28
CA THR A 122 -23.45 0.27 15.24
C THR A 122 -23.77 -0.84 16.25
N GLU A 123 -24.99 -0.88 16.75
CA GLU A 123 -25.46 -1.94 17.64
C GLU A 123 -25.72 -3.25 16.89
N GLU A 124 -26.22 -3.18 15.64
CA GLU A 124 -26.66 -4.34 14.87
C GLU A 124 -26.07 -4.35 13.45
N LEU A 125 -24.77 -4.68 13.35
CA LEU A 125 -24.02 -4.64 12.09
C LEU A 125 -24.65 -5.53 11.00
N GLU A 126 -25.10 -6.74 11.35
CA GLU A 126 -25.65 -7.68 10.38
C GLU A 126 -26.94 -7.15 9.75
N LYS A 127 -27.85 -6.60 10.56
CA LYS A 127 -29.11 -6.03 10.04
C LYS A 127 -28.86 -4.81 9.17
N ASP A 128 -27.88 -3.98 9.51
CA ASP A 128 -27.48 -2.84 8.70
C ASP A 128 -26.90 -3.26 7.35
N LEU A 129 -26.01 -4.25 7.34
CA LEU A 129 -25.45 -4.78 6.10
C LEU A 129 -26.52 -5.49 5.25
N MET A 130 -27.53 -6.10 5.85
CA MET A 130 -28.64 -6.72 5.13
C MET A 130 -29.48 -5.68 4.37
N LYS A 131 -29.76 -4.51 4.98
CA LYS A 131 -30.42 -3.38 4.32
C LYS A 131 -29.62 -2.86 3.12
N LEU A 132 -28.30 -2.98 3.17
CA LEU A 132 -27.37 -2.58 2.13
C LEU A 132 -26.91 -3.76 1.26
N SER A 133 -27.60 -4.90 1.31
CA SER A 133 -27.13 -6.13 0.66
C SER A 133 -26.87 -5.96 -0.83
N HIS A 134 -27.63 -5.09 -1.52
CA HIS A 134 -27.45 -4.75 -2.94
C HIS A 134 -26.08 -4.19 -3.28
N LEU A 135 -25.33 -3.69 -2.30
CA LEU A 135 -23.97 -3.17 -2.46
C LEU A 135 -22.89 -4.24 -2.30
N PHE A 136 -23.21 -5.41 -1.74
CA PHE A 136 -22.21 -6.38 -1.28
C PHE A 136 -22.27 -7.73 -2.00
N ASP A 137 -21.08 -8.34 -2.11
CA ASP A 137 -20.87 -9.76 -2.37
C ASP A 137 -20.47 -10.43 -1.05
N PHE A 138 -21.42 -11.15 -0.45
CA PHE A 138 -21.23 -11.88 0.82
C PHE A 138 -20.71 -13.31 0.64
N SER A 139 -20.37 -13.73 -0.58
CA SER A 139 -19.93 -15.11 -0.87
C SER A 139 -18.58 -15.48 -0.25
N SER A 140 -17.83 -14.50 0.27
CA SER A 140 -16.59 -14.72 1.00
C SER A 140 -16.78 -15.04 2.47
N LEU A 141 -17.97 -14.79 3.04
CA LEU A 141 -18.27 -15.09 4.44
C LEU A 141 -18.31 -16.60 4.69
N PRO A 142 -18.16 -17.06 5.95
CA PRO A 142 -18.33 -18.47 6.27
C PRO A 142 -19.78 -18.91 6.01
N GLU A 143 -20.01 -20.14 5.54
CA GLU A 143 -21.35 -20.65 5.18
C GLU A 143 -22.36 -20.63 6.34
N TRP A 144 -21.88 -20.67 7.58
CA TRP A 144 -22.70 -20.61 8.78
C TRP A 144 -23.08 -19.18 9.20
N HIS A 145 -22.49 -18.15 8.59
CA HIS A 145 -22.75 -16.76 8.92
C HIS A 145 -24.10 -16.30 8.34
N ALA A 146 -24.88 -15.54 9.10
CA ALA A 146 -26.26 -15.17 8.72
C ALA A 146 -26.36 -14.43 7.37
N LEU A 147 -25.37 -13.57 7.07
CA LEU A 147 -25.29 -12.85 5.80
C LEU A 147 -24.72 -13.64 4.61
N TYR A 148 -24.28 -14.89 4.80
CA TYR A 148 -23.67 -15.65 3.70
C TYR A 148 -24.65 -15.83 2.54
N ASP A 149 -24.26 -15.36 1.35
CA ASP A 149 -25.01 -15.53 0.12
C ASP A 149 -24.04 -15.70 -1.06
N ALA A 150 -24.14 -16.84 -1.74
CA ALA A 150 -23.33 -17.16 -2.92
C ALA A 150 -23.93 -16.63 -4.23
N SER A 151 -25.16 -16.11 -4.23
CA SER A 151 -25.88 -15.70 -5.46
C SER A 151 -25.17 -14.59 -6.24
N ARG A 152 -24.44 -13.72 -5.55
CA ARG A 152 -23.73 -12.55 -6.10
C ARG A 152 -22.21 -12.71 -6.18
N LYS A 153 -21.73 -13.95 -6.06
CA LYS A 153 -20.30 -14.26 -6.07
C LYS A 153 -19.61 -13.72 -7.31
N LYS A 154 -18.67 -12.79 -7.10
CA LYS A 154 -17.87 -12.13 -8.16
C LYS A 154 -18.70 -11.37 -9.20
N VAL A 155 -19.91 -10.93 -8.86
CA VAL A 155 -20.68 -10.01 -9.71
C VAL A 155 -19.94 -8.66 -9.76
N PRO A 156 -19.62 -8.13 -10.96
CA PRO A 156 -18.91 -6.86 -11.08
C PRO A 156 -19.65 -5.69 -10.43
N GLY A 157 -18.91 -4.82 -9.75
CA GLY A 157 -19.44 -3.61 -9.13
C GLY A 157 -19.92 -3.77 -7.68
N LEU A 158 -19.93 -4.99 -7.13
CA LEU A 158 -20.26 -5.22 -5.72
C LEU A 158 -19.01 -5.20 -4.82
N LEU A 159 -19.21 -4.79 -3.58
CA LEU A 159 -18.18 -4.79 -2.54
C LEU A 159 -18.05 -6.18 -1.93
N LYS A 160 -16.90 -6.81 -2.12
CA LYS A 160 -16.57 -8.06 -1.47
C LYS A 160 -15.94 -7.80 -0.09
N ILE A 161 -16.38 -8.52 0.94
CA ILE A 161 -15.71 -8.51 2.24
C ILE A 161 -14.42 -9.34 2.15
N GLU A 162 -13.27 -8.66 2.05
CA GLU A 162 -11.98 -9.32 1.72
C GLU A 162 -11.52 -10.33 2.77
N LEU A 163 -11.72 -10.01 4.06
CA LEU A 163 -11.32 -10.88 5.17
C LEU A 163 -12.32 -12.00 5.51
N GLY A 164 -13.54 -11.94 4.96
CA GLY A 164 -14.48 -13.06 4.76
C GLY A 164 -14.78 -14.01 5.93
N GLY A 165 -14.50 -13.66 7.18
CA GLY A 165 -14.43 -14.65 8.27
C GLY A 165 -13.27 -14.42 9.22
N ARG A 166 -12.59 -13.28 9.10
CA ARG A 166 -11.74 -12.71 10.13
C ARG A 166 -12.27 -11.34 10.56
N VAL A 167 -12.20 -11.06 11.86
CA VAL A 167 -12.52 -9.76 12.44
C VAL A 167 -11.23 -8.96 12.54
N ILE A 168 -11.25 -7.71 12.06
CA ILE A 168 -10.13 -6.78 12.28
C ILE A 168 -10.18 -6.32 13.73
N THR A 169 -9.10 -6.56 14.47
CA THR A 169 -8.96 -6.12 15.86
C THR A 169 -8.19 -4.81 15.95
N GLU A 170 -7.19 -4.64 15.09
CA GLU A 170 -6.32 -3.48 15.11
C GLU A 170 -5.76 -3.20 13.72
N MET A 171 -5.65 -1.92 13.36
CA MET A 171 -5.01 -1.47 12.13
C MET A 171 -4.04 -0.34 12.43
N VAL A 172 -2.85 -0.41 11.85
CA VAL A 172 -1.84 0.64 11.91
C VAL A 172 -1.54 1.07 10.49
N ALA A 173 -1.89 2.30 10.14
CA ALA A 173 -1.70 2.86 8.81
C ALA A 173 -0.69 4.00 8.86
N VAL A 174 0.50 3.76 8.30
CA VAL A 174 1.60 4.74 8.31
C VAL A 174 1.42 5.74 7.18
N LYS A 175 1.13 5.25 5.97
CA LYS A 175 0.90 6.06 4.77
C LYS A 175 0.14 5.29 3.71
N SER A 176 -0.17 5.96 2.59
CA SER A 176 -0.84 5.31 1.45
C SER A 176 -0.11 4.03 1.02
N LYS A 177 -0.83 2.90 1.02
CA LYS A 177 -0.34 1.55 0.68
C LYS A 177 0.77 1.01 1.60
N VAL A 178 0.90 1.57 2.81
CA VAL A 178 1.81 1.08 3.87
C VAL A 178 1.04 1.01 5.19
N TYR A 179 0.58 -0.19 5.52
CA TYR A 179 -0.26 -0.44 6.70
C TYR A 179 -0.16 -1.91 7.12
N ALA A 180 -0.55 -2.19 8.35
CA ALA A 180 -0.70 -3.53 8.87
C ALA A 180 -2.07 -3.69 9.55
N ILE A 181 -2.66 -4.87 9.42
CA ILE A 181 -3.95 -5.24 9.99
C ILE A 181 -3.76 -6.50 10.81
N ARG A 182 -4.10 -6.43 12.09
CA ARG A 182 -4.22 -7.58 12.97
C ARG A 182 -5.67 -8.05 12.97
N HIS A 183 -5.85 -9.37 12.88
CA HIS A 183 -7.18 -9.97 12.76
C HIS A 183 -7.27 -11.30 13.50
N LEU A 184 -8.50 -11.69 13.86
CA LEU A 184 -8.84 -12.97 14.46
C LEU A 184 -9.87 -13.72 13.60
N PRO A 185 -9.87 -15.06 13.55
CA PRO A 185 -10.94 -15.82 12.91
C PRO A 185 -12.26 -15.54 13.64
N TRP A 186 -13.36 -15.55 12.89
CA TRP A 186 -14.67 -15.56 13.52
C TRP A 186 -14.87 -16.89 14.27
N LYS A 187 -15.41 -16.82 15.49
CA LYS A 187 -15.84 -18.01 16.22
C LYS A 187 -17.22 -18.41 15.72
N LYS A 188 -17.38 -19.68 15.32
CA LYS A 188 -18.70 -20.24 15.01
C LYS A 188 -19.52 -20.22 16.31
N PRO A 189 -20.78 -19.75 16.32
CA PRO A 189 -21.65 -19.88 17.48
C PRO A 189 -21.81 -21.37 17.84
N THR A 190 -21.35 -21.77 19.01
CA THR A 190 -21.63 -23.10 19.56
C THR A 190 -23.06 -23.12 20.10
N HIS A 191 -23.79 -24.23 19.91
CA HIS A 191 -25.21 -24.39 20.25
C HIS A 191 -25.59 -24.24 21.75
N LEU A 192 -24.63 -23.86 22.60
CA LEU A 192 -24.87 -23.46 23.98
C LEU A 192 -24.65 -21.94 24.03
N GLY A 193 -25.74 -21.19 24.14
CA GLY A 193 -25.72 -19.74 24.27
C GLY A 193 -24.77 -19.30 25.38
N VAL A 194 -23.68 -18.65 24.98
CA VAL A 194 -22.90 -17.77 25.84
C VAL A 194 -22.68 -16.51 25.01
N ASP A 195 -23.20 -15.42 25.54
CA ASP A 195 -23.28 -14.12 24.92
C ASP A 195 -21.90 -13.55 24.57
N GLY A 196 -21.86 -12.78 23.48
CA GLY A 196 -20.88 -11.72 23.32
C GLY A 196 -19.55 -12.14 22.69
N VAL A 197 -19.04 -11.24 21.86
CA VAL A 197 -17.66 -11.28 21.39
C VAL A 197 -16.75 -11.07 22.62
N ASP A 198 -16.30 -12.15 23.25
CA ASP A 198 -15.15 -12.07 24.17
C ASP A 198 -13.89 -11.81 23.34
N VAL A 199 -13.64 -10.53 23.07
CA VAL A 199 -12.31 -10.05 22.71
C VAL A 199 -11.45 -10.26 23.97
N PRO A 200 -10.37 -11.07 23.92
CA PRO A 200 -9.48 -11.18 25.06
C PRO A 200 -8.98 -9.78 25.44
N PRO A 201 -8.89 -9.45 26.74
CA PRO A 201 -8.54 -8.11 27.18
C PRO A 201 -7.23 -7.68 26.50
N VAL A 202 -7.28 -6.51 25.84
CA VAL A 202 -6.07 -5.85 25.36
C VAL A 202 -5.16 -5.69 26.59
N PRO A 203 -3.91 -6.16 26.57
CA PRO A 203 -3.01 -5.98 27.71
C PRO A 203 -2.96 -4.49 28.04
N ALA A 204 -3.21 -4.18 29.31
CA ALA A 204 -3.35 -2.82 29.80
C ALA A 204 -2.18 -1.96 29.32
N ARG A 205 -2.48 -0.74 28.85
CA ARG A 205 -1.46 0.29 28.61
C ARG A 205 -0.65 0.46 29.89
N SER A 206 0.57 -0.07 29.94
CA SER A 206 1.57 0.40 30.87
C SER A 206 1.93 1.81 30.42
N GLY A 207 1.43 2.82 31.15
CA GLY A 207 1.94 4.18 31.01
C GLY A 207 3.45 4.21 31.27
N PRO A 208 4.16 5.23 30.78
CA PRO A 208 5.59 5.34 31.02
C PRO A 208 5.82 5.48 32.52
N THR A 209 6.31 4.42 33.15
CA THR A 209 6.74 4.46 34.54
C THR A 209 8.14 5.06 34.51
N ARG A 210 8.28 6.24 35.10
CA ARG A 210 9.54 6.99 35.21
C ARG A 210 10.48 6.21 36.14
N ALA A 211 11.24 5.27 35.59
CA ALA A 211 12.33 4.60 36.28
C ALA A 211 13.64 5.37 36.00
N GLY A 212 14.38 5.64 37.07
CA GLY A 212 15.53 6.53 37.08
C GLY A 212 16.65 6.12 36.13
N VAL A 213 17.28 7.15 35.58
CA VAL A 213 18.51 7.10 34.79
C VAL A 213 19.64 6.54 35.66
N THR A 214 20.14 5.36 35.31
CA THR A 214 21.55 5.02 35.50
C THR A 214 22.07 4.45 34.18
N SER A 215 22.93 5.23 33.54
CA SER A 215 23.64 4.87 32.32
C SER A 215 24.53 3.65 32.55
N PRO A 216 24.65 2.74 31.56
CA PRO A 216 25.96 2.18 31.31
C PRO A 216 26.39 2.35 29.84
N ALA A 217 27.67 2.69 29.74
CA ALA A 217 28.49 2.87 28.58
C ALA A 217 28.33 1.80 27.47
N ALA A 218 28.55 2.31 26.25
CA ALA A 218 28.95 1.62 25.02
C ALA A 218 29.40 0.15 25.15
N ALA A 219 28.64 -0.74 24.53
CA ALA A 219 29.12 -2.05 24.10
C ALA A 219 28.52 -2.39 22.72
N ASP A 220 29.34 -2.18 21.70
CA ASP A 220 29.10 -2.56 20.31
C ASP A 220 29.00 -4.09 20.24
N THR A 221 27.78 -4.63 20.17
CA THR A 221 27.56 -6.08 20.09
C THR A 221 26.91 -6.40 18.75
N GLN A 222 27.71 -6.94 17.82
CA GLN A 222 27.23 -7.49 16.55
C GLN A 222 26.37 -8.73 16.85
N LEU A 223 25.06 -8.54 16.95
CA LEU A 223 24.07 -9.64 17.07
C LEU A 223 24.23 -10.62 15.89
N THR A 224 24.31 -11.90 16.23
CA THR A 224 24.48 -12.97 15.25
C THR A 224 23.20 -13.17 14.43
N ARG A 225 23.35 -13.73 13.22
CA ARG A 225 22.26 -13.96 12.27
C ARG A 225 21.12 -14.81 12.85
N GLU A 226 21.42 -15.69 13.81
CA GLU A 226 20.46 -16.54 14.51
C GLU A 226 19.66 -15.78 15.59
N GLU A 227 20.24 -14.75 16.22
CA GLU A 227 19.55 -13.91 17.21
C GLU A 227 18.57 -12.93 16.54
N ARG A 228 18.92 -12.41 15.35
CA ARG A 228 17.96 -11.66 14.50
C ARG A 228 16.81 -12.52 13.99
N GLU A 229 17.03 -13.82 13.77
CA GLU A 229 15.98 -14.76 13.34
C GLU A 229 15.10 -15.22 14.52
N ARG A 230 15.55 -15.09 15.78
CA ARG A 230 14.72 -15.33 16.98
C ARG A 230 13.89 -14.11 17.39
N GLU A 231 14.37 -12.89 17.22
CA GLU A 231 13.60 -11.67 17.55
C GLU A 231 12.79 -11.09 16.37
N GLY A 232 13.17 -11.44 15.14
CA GLY A 232 12.44 -11.10 13.91
C GLY A 232 11.61 -12.28 13.42
N GLY A 233 10.39 -12.44 13.95
CA GLY A 233 9.43 -13.37 13.34
C GLY A 233 8.46 -14.09 14.28
N GLN A 234 8.62 -13.99 15.60
CA GLN A 234 7.73 -14.66 16.56
C GLN A 234 7.06 -13.63 17.49
N GLU A 235 6.23 -12.74 16.94
CA GLU A 235 5.16 -12.14 17.75
C GLU A 235 4.06 -13.20 17.88
N GLU A 236 4.12 -13.94 19.00
CA GLU A 236 3.04 -14.70 19.64
C GLU A 236 1.92 -15.20 18.70
N GLU A 237 2.13 -16.38 18.12
CA GLU A 237 1.03 -17.26 17.69
C GLU A 237 0.27 -17.77 18.93
N GLN A 238 -0.42 -16.87 19.65
CA GLN A 238 -1.57 -17.29 20.46
C GLN A 238 -2.66 -17.72 19.48
N GLU A 239 -3.29 -18.88 19.72
CA GLU A 239 -4.21 -19.56 18.80
C GLU A 239 -5.19 -18.59 18.08
N GLY A 240 -4.95 -18.37 16.79
CA GLY A 240 -5.86 -17.66 15.89
C GLY A 240 -5.47 -16.23 15.50
N TRP A 241 -4.49 -15.59 16.13
CA TRP A 241 -4.07 -14.25 15.70
C TRP A 241 -3.33 -14.28 14.36
N GLY A 242 -3.74 -13.41 13.43
CA GLY A 242 -3.06 -13.24 12.14
C GLY A 242 -2.80 -11.77 11.81
N VAL A 243 -1.75 -11.54 11.02
CA VAL A 243 -1.32 -10.20 10.62
C VAL A 243 -1.20 -10.12 9.10
N MET A 244 -1.97 -9.21 8.49
CA MET A 244 -1.81 -8.80 7.10
C MET A 244 -0.95 -7.55 7.03
N ARG A 245 0.13 -7.61 6.25
CA ARG A 245 1.07 -6.49 6.07
C ARG A 245 1.03 -5.99 4.64
N ARG A 246 1.08 -4.68 4.47
CA ARG A 246 1.25 -4.02 3.18
C ARG A 246 2.37 -2.99 3.26
N CYS A 247 3.27 -3.04 2.29
CA CYS A 247 4.28 -2.03 2.09
C CYS A 247 4.59 -1.90 0.61
N LYS A 248 4.29 -0.74 0.02
CA LYS A 248 4.47 -0.51 -1.42
C LYS A 248 5.91 -0.76 -1.85
N GLY A 249 6.08 -1.62 -2.86
CA GLY A 249 7.39 -1.88 -3.48
C GLY A 249 8.28 -2.86 -2.73
N ILE A 250 7.77 -3.48 -1.66
CA ILE A 250 8.41 -4.57 -0.90
C ILE A 250 7.64 -5.88 -1.18
N PRO A 251 8.33 -6.99 -1.53
CA PRO A 251 7.69 -8.29 -1.72
C PRO A 251 7.01 -8.78 -0.44
N SER A 252 5.84 -9.40 -0.56
CA SER A 252 5.10 -9.94 0.59
C SER A 252 5.88 -11.00 1.37
N SER A 253 6.76 -11.78 0.71
CA SER A 253 7.62 -12.76 1.38
C SER A 253 8.62 -12.10 2.34
N THR A 254 9.36 -11.10 1.85
CA THR A 254 10.27 -10.27 2.67
C THR A 254 9.50 -9.56 3.77
N LEU A 255 8.32 -9.02 3.46
CA LEU A 255 7.52 -8.28 4.43
C LEU A 255 7.03 -9.16 5.58
N ASN A 256 6.59 -10.39 5.29
CA ASN A 256 6.13 -11.33 6.30
C ASN A 256 7.27 -11.93 7.13
N LYS A 257 8.48 -12.03 6.55
CA LYS A 257 9.67 -12.52 7.25
C LYS A 257 10.29 -11.45 8.16
N ASP A 258 10.52 -10.27 7.60
CA ASP A 258 11.45 -9.30 8.20
C ASP A 258 10.75 -8.16 8.94
N VAL A 259 9.43 -8.00 8.84
CA VAL A 259 8.69 -6.86 9.42
C VAL A 259 7.58 -7.34 10.37
N ALA A 260 7.65 -6.91 11.63
CA ALA A 260 6.67 -7.22 12.66
C ALA A 260 5.52 -6.20 12.70
N PHE A 261 4.42 -6.51 13.40
CA PHE A 261 3.31 -5.55 13.53
C PHE A 261 3.72 -4.37 14.40
N ARG A 262 4.49 -4.62 15.49
CA ARG A 262 5.06 -3.55 16.32
C ARG A 262 5.88 -2.54 15.54
N ASP A 263 6.61 -2.97 14.51
CA ASP A 263 7.46 -2.07 13.73
C ASP A 263 6.64 -0.93 13.09
N TYR A 264 5.38 -1.20 12.71
CA TYR A 264 4.48 -0.17 12.18
C TYR A 264 4.05 0.82 13.26
N LYS A 265 3.86 0.39 14.52
CA LYS A 265 3.53 1.27 15.64
C LYS A 265 4.71 2.14 16.01
N ASN A 266 5.87 1.53 16.20
CA ASN A 266 7.10 2.23 16.54
C ASN A 266 7.46 3.23 15.43
N CYS A 267 7.16 2.90 14.17
CA CYS A 267 7.34 3.83 13.05
C CYS A 267 6.56 5.14 13.26
N ILE A 268 5.32 5.07 13.76
CA ILE A 268 4.46 6.25 13.98
C ILE A 268 4.84 6.98 15.26
N PHE A 269 4.97 6.26 16.38
CA PHE A 269 5.10 6.87 17.71
C PHE A 269 6.55 7.17 18.12
N GLU A 270 7.52 6.44 17.57
CA GLU A 270 8.94 6.54 17.95
C GLU A 270 9.80 7.05 16.78
N GLY A 271 9.19 7.35 15.62
CA GLY A 271 9.92 7.75 14.42
C GLY A 271 10.80 6.63 13.83
N PHE A 272 10.57 5.37 14.23
CA PHE A 272 11.37 4.23 13.80
C PHE A 272 11.38 4.08 12.27
N LYS A 273 12.58 3.89 11.71
CA LYS A 273 12.79 3.64 10.29
C LYS A 273 13.28 2.22 10.09
N LYS A 274 12.70 1.51 9.13
CA LYS A 274 13.10 0.15 8.78
C LYS A 274 13.45 0.03 7.33
N GLU A 275 14.61 -0.55 7.06
CA GLU A 275 15.02 -0.94 5.72
C GLU A 275 15.04 -2.45 5.61
N VAL A 276 14.68 -2.95 4.43
CA VAL A 276 14.69 -4.38 4.13
C VAL A 276 15.49 -4.62 2.87
N THR A 277 16.08 -5.80 2.79
CA THR A 277 16.89 -6.20 1.65
C THR A 277 16.32 -7.44 1.01
N PHE A 278 16.13 -7.43 -0.31
CA PHE A 278 15.58 -8.57 -1.04
C PHE A 278 16.12 -8.62 -2.45
N PHE A 279 16.11 -9.80 -3.05
CA PHE A 279 16.48 -9.97 -4.45
C PHE A 279 15.27 -9.70 -5.34
N ALA A 280 15.47 -8.88 -6.37
CA ALA A 280 14.48 -8.62 -7.38
C ALA A 280 15.06 -8.88 -8.77
N ILE A 281 14.24 -9.46 -9.64
CA ILE A 281 14.56 -9.58 -11.04
C ILE A 281 14.34 -8.20 -11.67
N GLN A 282 15.39 -7.61 -12.20
CA GLN A 282 15.33 -6.34 -12.92
C GLN A 282 15.92 -6.46 -14.31
N SER A 283 15.32 -5.72 -15.22
CA SER A 283 15.95 -5.38 -16.48
C SER A 283 16.79 -4.12 -16.28
N ASP A 284 17.96 -4.07 -16.90
CA ASP A 284 18.77 -2.87 -17.05
C ASP A 284 18.12 -1.77 -17.94
N GLY A 285 16.86 -1.96 -18.34
CA GLY A 285 16.12 -1.07 -19.23
C GLY A 285 16.26 -1.43 -20.71
N TYR A 286 17.00 -2.50 -21.03
CA TYR A 286 17.19 -2.94 -22.41
C TYR A 286 16.83 -4.44 -22.57
N TYR A 287 17.73 -5.37 -22.22
CA TYR A 287 17.57 -6.81 -22.54
C TYR A 287 18.18 -7.76 -21.52
N ASN A 288 19.10 -7.29 -20.67
CA ASN A 288 19.71 -8.16 -19.69
C ASN A 288 18.85 -8.17 -18.43
N VAL A 289 18.43 -9.37 -18.05
CA VAL A 289 17.69 -9.62 -16.83
C VAL A 289 18.68 -10.08 -15.78
N HIS A 290 18.80 -9.31 -14.71
CA HIS A 290 19.70 -9.59 -13.61
C HIS A 290 18.90 -9.80 -12.33
N THR A 291 19.39 -10.69 -11.48
CA THR A 291 18.95 -10.75 -10.09
C THR A 291 19.76 -9.72 -9.32
N VAL A 292 19.10 -8.65 -8.86
CA VAL A 292 19.74 -7.55 -8.15
C VAL A 292 19.29 -7.58 -6.70
N GLN A 293 20.24 -7.52 -5.78
CA GLN A 293 19.95 -7.28 -4.37
C GLN A 293 19.55 -5.82 -4.19
N GLN A 294 18.34 -5.59 -3.71
CA GLN A 294 17.79 -4.26 -3.45
C GLN A 294 17.68 -4.03 -1.97
N ARG A 295 18.22 -2.91 -1.49
CA ARG A 295 17.94 -2.37 -0.17
C ARG A 295 16.92 -1.24 -0.34
N LYS A 296 15.81 -1.30 0.38
CA LYS A 296 14.74 -0.28 0.33
C LYS A 296 14.26 0.09 1.72
N SER A 297 13.96 1.38 1.91
CA SER A 297 13.16 1.85 3.03
C SER A 297 11.77 1.23 2.95
N CYS A 298 11.44 0.44 3.97
CA CYS A 298 10.16 -0.23 4.15
C CYS A 298 9.24 0.65 5.00
N LEU A 299 9.68 1.01 6.21
CA LEU A 299 8.90 1.82 7.15
C LEU A 299 9.60 3.15 7.38
N SER A 300 8.80 4.21 7.28
CA SER A 300 9.17 5.58 7.62
C SER A 300 7.86 6.36 7.74
N ALA A 301 7.68 7.06 8.87
CA ALA A 301 6.54 7.94 9.13
C ALA A 301 6.51 9.17 8.23
N PHE A 302 7.58 9.41 7.48
CA PHE A 302 7.60 10.46 6.48
C PHE A 302 6.56 10.20 5.37
N ASP A 303 5.61 11.12 5.25
CA ASP A 303 4.65 11.25 4.16
C ASP A 303 4.75 12.66 3.57
N ASN A 304 5.02 12.75 2.27
CA ASN A 304 5.21 14.02 1.58
C ASN A 304 3.90 14.73 1.22
N LYS A 305 2.74 14.21 1.64
CA LYS A 305 1.43 14.78 1.36
C LYS A 305 0.68 15.24 2.61
N ARG A 306 1.11 14.80 3.78
CA ARG A 306 0.41 15.05 5.04
C ARG A 306 1.41 15.36 6.15
N LYS A 307 1.06 16.32 7.00
CA LYS A 307 1.72 16.60 8.26
C LYS A 307 1.04 15.82 9.38
N ILE A 308 1.80 15.05 10.14
CA ILE A 308 1.33 14.41 11.38
C ILE A 308 1.36 15.48 12.48
N LEU A 309 0.27 15.61 13.24
CA LEU A 309 0.18 16.55 14.36
C LEU A 309 0.90 16.00 15.59
N GLU A 310 1.05 16.82 16.62
CA GLU A 310 1.78 16.49 17.86
C GLU A 310 1.21 15.26 18.59
N ASP A 311 -0.06 14.92 18.36
CA ASP A 311 -0.71 13.72 18.91
C ASP A 311 -0.24 12.41 18.26
N GLY A 312 0.55 12.48 17.18
CA GLY A 312 1.06 11.33 16.43
C GLY A 312 -0.01 10.55 15.65
N LEU A 313 -1.26 11.03 15.63
CA LEU A 313 -2.41 10.31 15.09
C LEU A 313 -3.18 11.13 14.06
N THR A 314 -3.40 12.40 14.35
CA THR A 314 -4.13 13.30 13.47
C THR A 314 -3.18 13.78 12.37
N THR A 315 -3.68 13.80 11.13
CA THR A 315 -2.90 14.27 9.98
C THR A 315 -3.68 15.32 9.21
N ILE A 316 -3.01 16.41 8.84
CA ILE A 316 -3.57 17.43 7.95
C ILE A 316 -2.82 17.43 6.61
N PRO A 317 -3.48 17.71 5.46
CA PRO A 317 -2.79 17.96 4.21
C PRO A 317 -1.83 19.15 4.36
N PHE A 318 -0.68 19.14 3.68
CA PHE A 318 0.25 20.28 3.73
C PHE A 318 -0.33 21.61 3.26
N VAL A 319 -1.36 21.55 2.40
CA VAL A 319 -2.01 22.71 1.79
C VAL A 319 -3.08 23.31 2.71
N ILE A 320 -3.26 22.80 3.93
CA ILE A 320 -4.30 23.25 4.85
C ILE A 320 -3.67 23.51 6.22
N ASP A 321 -3.91 24.69 6.79
CA ASP A 321 -3.49 25.00 8.15
C ASP A 321 -4.42 24.38 9.21
N LEU A 322 -4.05 24.49 10.50
CA LEU A 322 -4.85 23.96 11.61
C LEU A 322 -6.25 24.62 11.74
N GLU A 323 -6.46 25.76 11.08
CA GLU A 323 -7.71 26.53 11.06
C GLU A 323 -8.55 26.22 9.80
N GLY A 324 -8.09 25.29 8.95
CA GLY A 324 -8.80 24.86 7.74
C GLY A 324 -8.64 25.79 6.53
N ARG A 325 -7.71 26.75 6.57
CA ARG A 325 -7.43 27.66 5.46
C ARG A 325 -6.44 27.04 4.48
N GLU A 326 -6.67 27.24 3.20
CA GLU A 326 -5.71 26.83 2.16
C GLU A 326 -4.45 27.69 2.26
N THR A 327 -3.30 27.03 2.40
CA THR A 327 -1.98 27.64 2.29
C THR A 327 -1.47 27.48 0.86
N ASN A 328 -0.60 28.38 0.39
CA ASN A 328 -0.03 28.25 -0.95
C ASN A 328 0.72 26.92 -1.08
N TRP A 329 0.56 26.25 -2.21
CA TRP A 329 1.42 25.12 -2.55
C TRP A 329 2.88 25.60 -2.52
N PRO A 330 3.77 24.91 -1.81
CA PRO A 330 5.19 25.21 -1.88
C PRO A 330 5.66 25.09 -3.34
N GLU A 331 6.48 26.05 -3.78
CA GLU A 331 6.99 26.08 -5.15
C GLU A 331 7.75 24.77 -5.44
N PRO A 332 7.79 24.25 -6.69
CA PRO A 332 8.40 22.95 -7.01
C PRO A 332 9.88 22.79 -6.61
N ASN A 333 10.57 23.90 -6.28
CA ASN A 333 11.96 23.93 -5.82
C ASN A 333 12.08 23.98 -4.28
N ASP A 334 10.99 24.33 -3.59
CA ASP A 334 10.89 24.25 -2.14
C ASP A 334 10.39 22.84 -1.82
N ASP A 335 11.31 21.88 -1.69
CA ASP A 335 10.98 20.52 -1.26
C ASP A 335 10.48 20.58 0.20
N PRO A 336 9.17 20.56 0.47
CA PRO A 336 8.66 20.68 1.84
C PRO A 336 8.99 19.40 2.63
N GLY A 337 9.40 18.34 1.91
CA GLY A 337 9.96 17.14 2.47
C GLY A 337 11.32 17.36 3.14
N SER A 338 12.14 18.29 2.64
CA SER A 338 13.43 18.60 3.24
C SER A 338 13.31 19.46 4.49
N GLU A 339 12.37 20.40 4.55
CA GLU A 339 12.10 21.14 5.80
C GLU A 339 11.61 20.21 6.91
N ASN A 340 10.71 19.26 6.60
CA ASN A 340 10.32 18.25 7.58
C ASN A 340 11.47 17.30 7.93
N LEU A 341 12.43 17.05 7.04
CA LEU A 341 13.65 16.31 7.38
C LEU A 341 14.48 17.13 8.38
N GLN A 342 14.63 18.43 8.16
CA GLN A 342 15.33 19.35 9.08
C GLN A 342 14.63 19.44 10.44
N THR A 343 13.33 19.70 10.47
CA THR A 343 12.54 19.79 11.72
C THR A 343 12.49 18.45 12.45
N LEU A 344 12.44 17.32 11.74
CA LEU A 344 12.51 16.00 12.36
C LEU A 344 13.94 15.68 12.83
N ILE A 345 14.99 16.08 12.10
CA ILE A 345 16.39 15.98 12.56
C ILE A 345 16.55 16.80 13.84
N GLU A 346 16.06 18.03 13.89
CA GLU A 346 16.08 18.89 15.07
C GLU A 346 15.27 18.29 16.25
N LEU A 347 14.09 17.69 15.98
CA LEU A 347 13.27 16.99 16.98
C LEU A 347 13.90 15.66 17.44
N MET A 348 14.67 14.99 16.59
CA MET A 348 15.39 13.75 16.94
C MET A 348 16.68 14.05 17.70
N GLU A 349 17.38 15.15 17.38
CA GLU A 349 18.59 15.62 18.07
C GLU A 349 18.27 16.17 19.47
N THR A 350 17.12 16.83 19.64
CA THR A 350 16.65 17.31 20.96
C THR A 350 16.21 16.18 21.90
N ASN A 351 15.71 15.06 21.36
CA ASN A 351 15.34 13.87 22.15
C ASN A 351 16.51 12.90 22.41
N ALA A 352 17.69 13.14 21.82
CA ALA A 352 18.90 12.34 22.05
C ALA A 352 19.75 12.82 23.25
N HIS A 353 19.34 13.90 23.93
CA HIS A 353 20.07 14.54 25.02
C HIS A 353 19.33 14.55 26.38
N VAL A 354 18.56 13.49 26.69
CA VAL A 354 18.01 13.28 28.05
C VAL A 354 18.37 11.91 28.58
#